data_AF-A0A7S1CB68-F1
#
_entry.id   AF-A0A7S1CB68-F1
#
_cell.length_a   1.000
_cell.length_b   1.000
_cell.length_c   1.000
_cell.angle_alpha   90.00
_cell.angle_beta   90.00
_cell.angle_gamma   90.00
#
_symmetry.space_group_name_H-M   'P 1'
#
loop_
_entity.id
_entity.type
_entity.pdbx_description
1 polymer ?
#
loop_
_entity_poly.entity_id
_entity_poly.type
_entity_poly.pdbx_seq_one_letter_code
_entity_poly.pdbx_strand_id
1 'polypeptide(L)'
;AGGEARWAAAGAAWGRRAISTEHGVSAVDLDAELEAEAAAHAAGYAELGAHDAPSDPLLASLSFDLAALRWTTRQSLAYKPNSQATDRKVKLEVRMASLGLSERAAAHAAAIAGPRFDARRGVVAITAAHHPTMMANKRQALETLQALVEEAKAIEADEAAGKLK
;
A
#
# COMPACT_ATOMS: atom_id res chain seq x y z
N ALA A 1 27.93 -19.29 1.02
CA ALA A 1 28.45 -18.04 1.60
C ALA A 1 28.77 -17.08 0.47
N GLY A 2 28.01 -15.98 0.31
CA GLY A 2 28.27 -15.04 -0.79
C GLY A 2 27.15 -14.06 -1.19
N GLY A 3 26.11 -13.85 -0.38
CA GLY A 3 24.98 -12.95 -0.74
C GLY A 3 24.64 -11.87 0.28
N GLU A 4 24.79 -12.14 1.57
CA GLU A 4 24.35 -11.23 2.65
C GLU A 4 25.27 -10.02 2.88
N ALA A 5 26.56 -10.12 2.52
CA ALA A 5 27.52 -9.05 2.77
C ALA A 5 27.30 -7.80 1.88
N ARG A 6 26.46 -7.87 0.84
CA ARG A 6 26.26 -6.75 -0.10
C ARG A 6 25.17 -5.78 0.32
N TRP A 7 24.26 -6.18 1.22
CA TRP A 7 23.16 -5.31 1.67
C TRP A 7 23.50 -4.52 2.94
N ALA A 8 24.39 -5.02 3.80
CA ALA A 8 24.87 -4.28 4.97
C ALA A 8 25.71 -3.02 4.60
N ALA A 9 26.40 -3.05 3.45
CA ALA A 9 27.23 -1.93 3.00
C ALA A 9 26.42 -0.76 2.41
N ALA A 10 25.18 -0.99 1.97
CA ALA A 10 24.35 0.06 1.36
C ALA A 10 23.62 0.93 2.39
N GLY A 11 23.30 0.39 3.58
CA GLY A 11 22.66 1.13 4.67
C GLY A 11 23.57 2.14 5.37
N ALA A 12 24.88 1.90 5.41
CA ALA A 12 25.85 2.81 6.02
C ALA A 12 26.16 4.07 5.18
N ALA A 13 25.63 4.16 3.94
CA ALA A 13 25.95 5.24 3.00
C ALA A 13 24.97 6.43 3.03
N TRP A 14 23.85 6.35 3.75
CA TRP A 14 22.85 7.43 3.81
C TRP A 14 23.02 8.42 4.97
N GLY A 15 24.03 8.20 5.83
CA GLY A 15 24.30 9.03 7.01
C GLY A 15 25.46 10.03 6.90
N ARG A 16 26.02 10.27 5.70
CA ARG A 16 27.11 11.24 5.52
C ARG A 16 26.93 12.09 4.27
N ARG A 17 26.22 13.21 4.40
CA ARG A 17 26.52 14.39 3.58
C ARG A 17 27.58 15.22 4.30
N ALA A 18 28.84 15.01 3.93
CA ALA A 18 29.87 16.00 4.20
C ALA A 18 29.56 17.22 3.33
N ILE A 19 29.24 18.35 3.95
CA ILE A 19 29.24 19.64 3.28
C ILE A 19 30.69 20.11 3.31
N SER A 20 31.36 20.06 2.15
CA SER A 20 32.72 20.59 2.00
C SER A 20 32.63 22.10 1.84
N THR A 21 32.85 22.84 2.91
CA THR A 21 33.24 24.26 2.84
C THR A 21 34.75 24.35 2.99
N GLU A 22 35.39 25.20 2.19
CA GLU A 22 36.85 25.26 1.96
C GLU A 22 37.72 25.60 3.20
N HIS A 23 37.12 25.67 4.39
CA HIS A 23 37.81 25.91 5.65
C HIS A 23 37.30 24.94 6.72
N GLY A 24 38.08 23.87 6.98
CA GLY A 24 38.09 23.09 8.22
C GLY A 24 36.75 22.45 8.67
N VAL A 25 36.69 21.12 8.69
CA VAL A 25 35.57 20.38 9.27
C VAL A 25 35.52 20.63 10.79
N SER A 26 34.58 21.45 11.25
CA SER A 26 34.17 21.52 12.65
C SER A 26 32.95 20.62 12.82
N ALA A 27 33.07 19.62 13.70
CA ALA A 27 31.92 18.88 14.20
C ALA A 27 31.04 19.88 14.97
N VAL A 28 29.84 20.15 14.46
CA VAL A 28 28.82 20.87 15.21
C VAL A 28 28.20 19.83 16.12
N ASP A 29 28.54 19.88 17.40
CA ASP A 29 27.84 19.11 18.43
C ASP A 29 26.37 19.54 18.37
N LEU A 30 25.49 18.60 17.97
CA LEU A 30 24.05 18.84 17.97
C LEU A 30 23.61 18.88 19.44
N ASP A 31 22.92 19.95 19.84
CA ASP A 31 22.42 20.13 21.20
C ASP A 31 21.66 18.87 21.67
N ALA A 32 21.84 18.48 22.93
CA ALA A 32 21.26 17.27 23.51
C ALA A 32 19.72 17.20 23.39
N GLU A 33 19.04 18.33 23.25
CA GLU A 33 17.60 18.41 22.96
C GLU A 33 17.26 17.97 21.52
N LEU A 34 18.12 18.28 20.54
CA LEU A 34 17.96 17.85 19.16
C LEU A 34 18.32 16.37 18.98
N GLU A 35 19.29 15.87 19.75
CA GLU A 35 19.58 14.43 19.82
C GLU A 35 18.42 13.66 20.48
N ALA A 36 17.79 14.22 21.52
CA ALA A 36 16.60 13.64 22.13
C ALA A 36 15.37 13.68 21.20
N GLU A 37 15.17 14.77 20.45
CA GLU A 37 14.12 14.84 19.41
C GLU A 37 14.42 13.90 18.24
N ALA A 38 15.68 13.79 17.80
CA ALA A 38 16.09 12.83 16.77
C ALA A 38 15.95 11.38 17.25
N ALA A 39 16.21 11.10 18.53
CA ALA A 39 15.99 9.80 19.14
C ALA A 39 14.50 9.48 19.30
N ALA A 40 13.65 10.47 19.65
CA ALA A 40 12.20 10.31 19.68
C ALA A 40 11.61 10.14 18.27
N HIS A 41 12.17 10.84 17.27
CA HIS A 41 11.82 10.68 15.87
C HIS A 41 12.29 9.30 15.36
N ALA A 42 13.51 8.87 15.67
CA ALA A 42 14.03 7.54 15.34
C ALA A 42 13.27 6.41 16.06
N ALA A 43 12.79 6.62 17.29
CA ALA A 43 11.90 5.70 17.99
C ALA A 43 10.53 5.62 17.32
N GLY A 44 9.98 6.76 16.87
CA GLY A 44 8.78 6.79 16.04
C GLY A 44 8.96 6.08 14.68
N TYR A 45 10.14 6.18 14.07
CA TYR A 45 10.48 5.42 12.86
C TYR A 45 10.84 3.96 13.14
N ALA A 46 11.29 3.59 14.33
CA ALA A 46 11.54 2.20 14.74
C ALA A 46 10.21 1.46 15.01
N GLU A 47 9.19 2.13 15.54
CA GLU A 47 7.81 1.61 15.54
C GLU A 47 7.23 1.48 14.12
N LEU A 48 7.66 2.33 13.17
CA LEU A 48 7.29 2.24 11.75
C LEU A 48 8.19 1.32 10.92
N GLY A 49 9.33 0.88 11.46
CA GLY A 49 10.43 0.23 10.73
C GLY A 49 10.71 -1.21 11.16
N ALA A 50 10.02 -1.70 12.20
CA ALA A 50 10.00 -3.11 12.60
C ALA A 50 8.70 -3.83 12.19
N HIS A 51 7.95 -3.29 11.22
CA HIS A 51 7.13 -4.14 10.37
C HIS A 51 8.02 -4.78 9.30
N ASP A 52 8.93 -5.63 9.77
CA ASP A 52 9.13 -6.93 9.12
C ASP A 52 7.70 -7.40 8.85
N ALA A 53 7.28 -7.42 7.57
CA ALA A 53 5.90 -7.71 7.24
C ALA A 53 5.56 -9.01 7.99
N PRO A 54 4.63 -9.03 8.97
CA PRO A 54 3.97 -10.29 9.23
C PRO A 54 3.38 -10.61 7.88
N SER A 55 3.91 -11.63 7.20
CA SER A 55 3.54 -12.02 5.85
C SER A 55 2.03 -12.00 5.80
N ASP A 56 1.45 -10.89 5.32
CA ASP A 56 0.03 -10.62 5.62
C ASP A 56 -0.68 -11.75 4.92
N PRO A 57 -1.38 -12.64 5.66
CA PRO A 57 -1.89 -13.86 5.06
C PRO A 57 -2.81 -13.54 3.88
N LEU A 58 -3.43 -12.36 3.88
CA LEU A 58 -4.18 -11.82 2.76
C LEU A 58 -3.31 -11.63 1.52
N LEU A 59 -2.12 -11.04 1.63
CA LEU A 59 -1.22 -10.79 0.50
C LEU A 59 -0.72 -12.10 -0.14
N ALA A 60 -0.60 -13.16 0.65
CA ALA A 60 -0.24 -14.49 0.16
C ALA A 60 -1.40 -15.23 -0.55
N SER A 61 -2.65 -14.81 -0.32
CA SER A 61 -3.85 -15.47 -0.86
C SER A 61 -4.57 -14.65 -1.95
N LEU A 62 -4.02 -13.49 -2.35
CA LEU A 62 -4.65 -12.68 -3.39
C LEU A 62 -4.72 -13.44 -4.72
N SER A 63 -5.87 -13.35 -5.35
CA SER A 63 -6.16 -14.04 -6.60
C SER A 63 -5.80 -13.23 -7.85
N PHE A 64 -5.10 -12.11 -7.67
CA PHE A 64 -4.70 -11.15 -8.70
C PHE A 64 -3.31 -10.57 -8.42
N ASP A 65 -2.68 -10.04 -9.47
CA ASP A 65 -1.35 -9.45 -9.39
C ASP A 65 -1.37 -8.06 -8.73
N LEU A 66 -0.57 -7.90 -7.68
CA LEU A 66 -0.39 -6.63 -6.98
C LEU A 66 0.22 -5.54 -7.87
N ALA A 67 1.03 -5.91 -8.87
CA ALA A 67 1.65 -4.95 -9.79
C ALA A 67 0.62 -4.23 -10.69
N ALA A 68 -0.57 -4.80 -10.85
CA ALA A 68 -1.65 -4.19 -11.62
C ALA A 68 -2.42 -3.10 -10.85
N LEU A 69 -2.21 -3.00 -9.54
CA LEU A 69 -2.92 -2.08 -8.66
C LEU A 69 -2.33 -0.68 -8.71
N ARG A 70 -3.21 0.34 -8.76
CA ARG A 70 -2.82 1.75 -8.66
C ARG A 70 -3.37 2.35 -7.38
N TRP A 71 -2.45 2.73 -6.50
CA TRP A 71 -2.78 3.38 -5.24
C TRP A 71 -2.70 4.89 -5.38
N THR A 72 -3.69 5.61 -4.86
CA THR A 72 -3.64 7.05 -4.66
C THR A 72 -3.90 7.35 -3.20
N THR A 73 -2.95 8.03 -2.57
CA THR A 73 -3.07 8.58 -1.22
C THR A 73 -2.90 10.10 -1.28
N ARG A 74 -3.35 10.79 -0.24
CA ARG A 74 -3.07 12.21 -0.06
C ARG A 74 -2.23 12.39 1.19
N GLN A 75 -1.37 13.39 1.18
CA GLN A 75 -0.63 13.81 2.35
C GLN A 75 -0.71 15.34 2.43
N SER A 76 -1.27 15.82 3.53
CA SER A 76 -1.32 17.25 3.83
C SER A 76 0.03 17.69 4.39
N LEU A 77 0.71 18.63 3.72
CA LEU A 77 2.03 19.12 4.15
C LEU A 77 1.98 20.08 5.34
N ALA A 78 0.80 20.64 5.64
CA ALA A 78 0.60 21.60 6.73
C ALA A 78 0.49 20.95 8.12
N TYR A 79 0.39 19.62 8.20
CA TYR A 79 0.16 18.90 9.44
C TYR A 79 1.13 17.72 9.57
N LYS A 80 1.28 17.20 10.79
CA LYS A 80 2.02 15.94 11.02
C LYS A 80 1.41 14.82 10.16
N PRO A 81 2.21 13.91 9.59
CA PRO A 81 1.69 12.81 8.76
C PRO A 81 0.56 12.03 9.47
N ASN A 82 -0.46 11.62 8.72
CA ASN A 82 -1.62 10.84 9.19
C ASN A 82 -2.52 11.54 10.24
N SER A 83 -2.29 12.82 10.54
CA SER A 83 -3.11 13.57 11.51
C SER A 83 -4.49 13.95 10.96
N GLN A 84 -4.59 14.22 9.65
CA GLN A 84 -5.86 14.55 9.01
C GLN A 84 -6.58 13.29 8.53
N ALA A 85 -7.92 13.30 8.63
CA ALA A 85 -8.74 12.20 8.11
C ALA A 85 -8.54 12.00 6.59
N THR A 86 -8.26 13.09 5.86
CA THR A 86 -7.94 13.06 4.43
C THR A 86 -6.63 12.36 4.11
N ASP A 87 -5.66 12.36 5.02
CA ASP A 87 -4.35 11.72 4.82
C ASP A 87 -4.45 10.20 4.95
N ARG A 88 -5.46 9.72 5.69
CA ARG A 88 -5.73 8.30 5.86
C ARG A 88 -6.55 7.70 4.72
N LYS A 89 -7.17 8.54 3.89
CA LYS A 89 -7.99 8.10 2.76
C LYS A 89 -7.13 7.47 1.68
N VAL A 90 -7.52 6.28 1.26
CA VAL A 90 -6.87 5.50 0.21
C VAL A 90 -7.85 5.30 -0.93
N LYS A 91 -7.39 5.49 -2.16
CA LYS A 91 -8.07 5.05 -3.38
C LYS A 91 -7.24 3.97 -4.07
N LEU A 92 -7.86 2.84 -4.35
CA LEU A 92 -7.35 1.74 -5.13
C LEU A 92 -8.04 1.75 -6.49
N GLU A 93 -7.28 1.78 -7.58
CA GLU A 93 -7.77 1.63 -8.94
C GLU A 93 -7.12 0.42 -9.59
N VAL A 94 -7.92 -0.40 -10.28
CA VAL A 94 -7.43 -1.56 -11.03
C VAL A 94 -8.22 -1.72 -12.32
N ARG A 95 -7.55 -2.13 -13.40
CA ARG A 95 -8.23 -2.50 -14.65
C ARG A 95 -8.82 -3.88 -14.51
N MET A 96 -10.08 -4.07 -14.92
CA MET A 96 -10.72 -5.39 -14.83
C MET A 96 -9.95 -6.46 -15.62
N ALA A 97 -9.44 -6.07 -16.80
CA ALA A 97 -8.64 -6.95 -17.66
C ALA A 97 -7.33 -7.47 -17.04
N SER A 98 -6.80 -6.80 -16.01
CA SER A 98 -5.56 -7.24 -15.34
C SER A 98 -5.81 -8.18 -14.16
N LEU A 99 -7.07 -8.48 -13.82
CA LEU A 99 -7.42 -9.37 -12.70
C LEU A 99 -7.39 -10.86 -13.06
N GLY A 100 -7.06 -11.21 -14.31
CA GLY A 100 -7.03 -12.62 -14.76
C GLY A 100 -8.39 -13.31 -14.73
N LEU A 101 -9.47 -12.54 -14.85
CA LEU A 101 -10.85 -13.05 -14.92
C LEU A 101 -11.21 -13.50 -16.34
N SER A 102 -12.07 -14.50 -16.45
CA SER A 102 -12.77 -14.79 -17.70
C SER A 102 -13.67 -13.61 -18.09
N GLU A 103 -14.09 -13.53 -19.35
CA GLU A 103 -15.00 -12.47 -19.81
C GLU A 103 -16.33 -12.46 -19.05
N ARG A 104 -16.86 -13.64 -18.72
CA ARG A 104 -18.09 -13.80 -17.93
C ARG A 104 -17.89 -13.35 -16.48
N ALA A 105 -16.84 -13.84 -15.80
CA ALA A 105 -16.54 -13.40 -14.44
C ALA A 105 -16.24 -11.88 -14.39
N ALA A 106 -15.60 -11.31 -15.40
CA ALA A 106 -15.37 -9.87 -15.48
C ALA A 106 -16.70 -9.09 -15.62
N ALA A 107 -17.67 -9.60 -16.37
CA ALA A 107 -19.01 -9.00 -16.47
C ALA A 107 -19.76 -9.05 -15.13
N HIS A 108 -19.70 -10.18 -14.42
CA HIS A 108 -20.27 -10.33 -13.07
C HIS A 108 -19.59 -9.40 -12.06
N ALA A 109 -18.26 -9.32 -12.08
CA ALA A 109 -17.50 -8.40 -11.23
C ALA A 109 -17.87 -6.94 -11.51
N ALA A 110 -18.06 -6.56 -12.78
CA ALA A 110 -18.52 -5.22 -13.16
C ALA A 110 -19.95 -4.95 -12.65
N ALA A 111 -20.85 -5.93 -12.73
CA ALA A 111 -22.21 -5.82 -12.22
C ALA A 111 -22.25 -5.65 -10.70
N ILE A 112 -21.47 -6.45 -9.94
CA ILE A 112 -21.37 -6.34 -8.48
C ILE A 112 -20.72 -5.01 -8.07
N ALA A 113 -19.69 -4.57 -8.79
CA ALA A 113 -19.01 -3.30 -8.50
C ALA A 113 -19.93 -2.07 -8.69
N GLY A 114 -20.93 -2.18 -9.58
CA GLY A 114 -21.93 -1.15 -9.83
C GLY A 114 -21.30 0.22 -10.12
N PRO A 115 -21.60 1.27 -9.32
CA PRO A 115 -21.09 2.62 -9.55
C PRO A 115 -19.58 2.76 -9.34
N ARG A 116 -18.91 1.75 -8.76
CA ARG A 116 -17.45 1.74 -8.58
C ARG A 116 -16.72 1.37 -9.87
N PHE A 117 -17.43 0.82 -10.85
CA PHE A 117 -16.88 0.45 -12.15
C PHE A 117 -17.11 1.55 -13.19
N ASP A 118 -16.00 2.02 -13.78
CA ASP A 118 -16.02 2.90 -14.94
C ASP A 118 -15.94 2.05 -16.21
N ALA A 119 -17.09 1.86 -16.86
CA ALA A 119 -17.20 1.08 -18.09
C ALA A 119 -16.40 1.66 -19.27
N ARG A 120 -16.19 2.99 -19.30
CA ARG A 120 -15.42 3.63 -20.39
C ARG A 120 -13.93 3.33 -20.26
N ARG A 121 -13.42 3.29 -19.03
CA ARG A 121 -12.00 3.03 -18.73
C ARG A 121 -11.70 1.57 -18.43
N GLY A 122 -12.72 0.74 -18.19
CA GLY A 122 -12.60 -0.63 -17.72
C GLY A 122 -11.93 -0.73 -16.35
N VAL A 123 -12.16 0.25 -15.47
CA VAL A 123 -11.47 0.40 -14.18
C VAL A 123 -12.47 0.30 -13.04
N VAL A 124 -12.12 -0.48 -12.01
CA VAL A 124 -12.80 -0.45 -10.72
C VAL A 124 -12.03 0.46 -9.77
N ALA A 125 -12.74 1.37 -9.11
CA ALA A 125 -12.19 2.26 -8.09
C ALA A 125 -12.80 1.96 -6.72
N ILE A 126 -11.98 1.50 -5.77
CA ILE A 126 -12.36 1.27 -4.37
C ILE A 126 -11.73 2.34 -3.51
N THR A 127 -12.50 2.97 -2.64
CA THR A 127 -12.02 4.01 -1.73
C THR A 127 -12.30 3.59 -0.29
N ALA A 128 -11.27 3.65 0.56
CA ALA A 128 -11.36 3.34 1.98
C ALA A 128 -10.86 4.53 2.82
N ALA A 129 -11.64 4.92 3.82
CA ALA A 129 -11.32 6.03 4.72
C ALA A 129 -11.84 5.81 6.14
N HIS A 130 -12.25 4.59 6.48
CA HIS A 130 -12.94 4.27 7.72
C HIS A 130 -11.99 4.03 8.89
N HIS A 131 -10.79 3.54 8.60
CA HIS A 131 -9.85 3.13 9.62
C HIS A 131 -8.94 4.29 10.09
N PRO A 132 -8.45 4.21 11.34
CA PRO A 132 -7.57 5.22 11.93
C PRO A 132 -6.15 5.22 11.35
N THR A 133 -5.79 4.24 10.51
CA THR A 133 -4.49 4.17 9.84
C THR A 133 -4.65 3.97 8.33
N MET A 134 -3.73 4.53 7.56
CA MET A 134 -3.68 4.36 6.10
C MET A 134 -3.45 2.88 5.71
N MET A 135 -2.64 2.15 6.47
CA MET A 135 -2.40 0.72 6.23
C MET A 135 -3.67 -0.11 6.38
N ALA A 136 -4.47 0.14 7.43
CA ALA A 136 -5.75 -0.54 7.59
C ALA A 136 -6.73 -0.19 6.44
N ASN A 137 -6.75 1.05 5.97
CA ASN A 137 -7.55 1.43 4.79
C ASN A 137 -7.05 0.75 3.50
N LYS A 138 -5.73 0.58 3.30
CA LYS A 138 -5.19 -0.19 2.17
C LYS A 138 -5.63 -1.66 2.24
N ARG A 139 -5.53 -2.27 3.41
CA ARG A 139 -5.96 -3.65 3.65
C ARG A 139 -7.45 -3.81 3.35
N GLN A 140 -8.30 -2.95 3.90
CA GLN A 140 -9.74 -2.97 3.64
C GLN A 140 -10.06 -2.87 2.13
N ALA A 141 -9.33 -2.02 1.39
CA ALA A 141 -9.51 -1.89 -0.05
C ALA A 141 -9.12 -3.17 -0.80
N LEU A 142 -8.05 -3.87 -0.37
CA LEU A 142 -7.67 -5.17 -0.90
C LEU A 142 -8.69 -6.25 -0.59
N GLU A 143 -9.16 -6.35 0.66
CA GLU A 143 -10.18 -7.31 1.08
C GLU A 143 -11.47 -7.12 0.27
N THR A 144 -11.87 -5.87 0.04
CA THR A 144 -13.03 -5.55 -0.81
C THR A 144 -12.83 -5.98 -2.26
N LEU A 145 -11.62 -5.80 -2.81
CA LEU A 145 -11.31 -6.24 -4.17
C LEU A 145 -11.26 -7.77 -4.29
N GLN A 146 -10.67 -8.46 -3.31
CA GLN A 146 -10.63 -9.92 -3.26
C GLN A 146 -12.03 -10.50 -3.17
N ALA A 147 -12.88 -10.00 -2.27
CA ALA A 147 -14.26 -10.44 -2.14
C ALA A 147 -15.04 -10.25 -3.45
N LEU A 148 -14.85 -9.11 -4.13
CA LEU A 148 -15.46 -8.85 -5.44
C LEU A 148 -15.06 -9.91 -6.48
N VAL A 149 -13.77 -10.24 -6.53
CA VAL A 149 -13.21 -11.22 -7.48
C VAL A 149 -13.68 -12.64 -7.17
N GLU A 150 -13.67 -13.03 -5.90
CA GLU A 150 -14.12 -14.35 -5.45
C GLU A 150 -15.61 -14.55 -5.71
N GLU A 151 -16.44 -13.55 -5.39
CA GLU A 151 -17.88 -13.60 -5.65
C GLU A 151 -18.17 -13.76 -7.15
N ALA A 152 -17.49 -12.98 -8.00
CA ALA A 152 -17.67 -13.08 -9.44
C ALA A 152 -17.29 -14.47 -10.00
N LYS A 153 -16.23 -15.08 -9.47
CA LYS A 153 -15.83 -16.46 -9.82
C LYS A 153 -16.84 -17.48 -9.31
N ALA A 154 -17.39 -17.28 -8.12
CA ALA A 154 -18.39 -18.16 -7.53
C ALA A 154 -19.70 -18.17 -8.36
N ILE A 155 -20.17 -16.99 -8.79
CA ILE A 155 -21.35 -16.87 -9.65
C ILE A 155 -21.13 -17.61 -10.98
N GLU A 156 -19.99 -17.39 -11.64
CA GLU A 156 -19.66 -18.11 -12.88
C GLU A 156 -19.64 -19.63 -12.67
N ALA A 157 -19.07 -20.10 -11.55
CA ALA A 157 -19.02 -21.51 -11.23
C ALA A 157 -20.42 -22.10 -10.95
N ASP A 158 -21.30 -21.37 -10.27
CA ASP A 158 -22.66 -21.80 -9.98
C ASP A 158 -23.56 -21.79 -11.23
N GLU A 159 -23.36 -20.84 -12.15
CA GLU A 159 -23.98 -20.85 -13.48
C GLU A 159 -23.50 -22.05 -14.30
N ALA A 160 -22.19 -22.32 -14.32
CA ALA A 160 -21.62 -23.48 -15.00
C ALA A 160 -22.12 -24.81 -14.42
N ALA A 161 -22.41 -24.85 -13.12
CA ALA A 161 -23.02 -25.99 -12.44
C ALA A 161 -24.55 -26.09 -12.61
N GLY A 162 -25.19 -25.12 -13.30
CA GLY A 162 -26.63 -25.09 -13.52
C GLY A 162 -27.47 -24.79 -12.27
N LYS A 163 -26.84 -24.25 -11.21
CA LYS A 163 -27.53 -23.87 -9.96
C LYS A 163 -28.22 -22.52 -10.06
N LEU A 164 -27.68 -21.64 -10.90
CA LEU A 164 -28.27 -20.35 -11.26
C LEU A 164 -28.91 -20.49 -12.65
N LYS A 165 -30.18 -20.12 -12.76
CA LYS A 165 -30.97 -20.16 -14.01
C LYS A 165 -31.11 -18.78 -14.61
#